data_AF-A0A3B4XRI7-F1
#
_entry.id   AF-A0A3B4XRI7-F1
#
_cell.length_a   1.000
_cell.length_b   1.000
_cell.length_c   1.000
_cell.angle_alpha   90.00
_cell.angle_beta   90.00
_cell.angle_gamma   90.00
#
_symmetry.space_group_name_H-M   'P 1'
#
loop_
_entity.id
_entity.type
_entity.pdbx_description
1 polymer ?
#
loop_
_entity_poly.entity_id
_entity_poly.type
_entity_poly.pdbx_seq_one_letter_code
_entity_poly.pdbx_strand_id
1 'polypeptide(L)'
;VFAGDLEKIVNLLLSLCSRLSRIDRSLLPLYGLSPPPQDSLHHKRCLLLCQTEDAWELKENLDKRQRVVHAILSGHLTEPQLQDYRQFVSTKPSFLIRRRHLEDLIRQGEEQLTRLAESLPAKLVEAHGWSRSYPFLLPTPVPCSSPFPPLLQQSVMPGPVPSVRSTTVTSL
;
A
#
# COMPACT_ATOMS: atom_id res chain seq x y z
N VAL A 1 17.87 -2.63 9.78
CA VAL A 1 17.42 -1.60 10.75
C VAL A 1 16.75 -0.42 10.04
N PHE A 2 17.49 0.53 9.43
CA PHE A 2 16.94 1.76 8.80
C PHE A 2 15.67 1.57 7.94
N ALA A 3 15.68 0.67 6.94
CA ALA A 3 14.54 0.48 6.04
C ALA A 3 13.27 -0.13 6.70
N GLY A 4 13.40 -0.68 7.91
CA GLY A 4 12.28 -1.08 8.76
C GLY A 4 11.75 0.06 9.62
N ASP A 5 12.65 0.92 10.13
CA ASP A 5 12.27 2.14 10.86
C ASP A 5 11.52 3.13 9.94
N LEU A 6 11.90 3.19 8.66
CA LEU A 6 11.19 3.93 7.61
C LEU A 6 9.73 3.46 7.44
N GLU A 7 9.49 2.17 7.55
CA GLU A 7 8.12 1.64 7.47
C GLU A 7 7.32 1.92 8.75
N LYS A 8 7.96 1.79 9.91
CA LYS A 8 7.35 2.14 11.20
C LYS A 8 6.94 3.62 11.26
N ILE A 9 7.81 4.56 10.84
CA ILE A 9 7.50 5.99 10.92
C ILE A 9 6.39 6.40 9.95
N VAL A 10 6.37 5.84 8.73
CA VAL A 10 5.27 6.09 7.76
C VAL A 10 3.95 5.57 8.32
N ASN A 11 3.92 4.36 8.87
CA ASN A 11 2.71 3.80 9.49
C ASN A 11 2.25 4.60 10.72
N LEU A 12 3.17 5.11 11.55
CA LEU A 12 2.86 5.96 12.71
C LEU A 12 2.22 7.28 12.26
N LEU A 13 2.83 7.99 11.30
CA LEU A 13 2.31 9.25 10.76
C LEU A 13 0.93 9.07 10.12
N LEU A 14 0.73 8.03 9.30
CA LEU A 14 -0.57 7.71 8.71
C LEU A 14 -1.64 7.41 9.77
N SER A 15 -1.29 6.69 10.84
CA SER A 15 -2.16 6.43 11.98
C SER A 15 -2.54 7.69 12.75
N LEU A 16 -1.60 8.62 12.95
CA LEU A 16 -1.86 9.92 13.60
C LEU A 16 -2.77 10.80 12.73
N CYS A 17 -2.44 10.98 11.45
CA CYS A 17 -3.25 11.76 10.50
C CYS A 17 -4.69 11.23 10.37
N SER A 18 -4.86 9.90 10.34
CA SER A 18 -6.18 9.26 10.31
C SER A 18 -6.97 9.50 11.60
N ARG A 19 -6.33 9.41 12.78
CA ARG A 19 -6.96 9.71 14.07
C ARG A 19 -7.33 11.19 14.20
N LEU A 20 -6.45 12.11 13.83
CA LEU A 20 -6.73 13.56 13.80
C LEU A 20 -7.93 13.86 12.89
N SER A 21 -7.90 13.38 11.66
CA SER A 21 -8.99 13.55 10.69
C SER A 21 -10.35 13.06 11.20
N ARG A 22 -10.38 12.01 12.03
CA ARG A 22 -11.61 11.54 12.68
C ARG A 22 -12.05 12.46 13.81
N ILE A 23 -11.15 12.94 14.66
CA ILE A 23 -11.48 13.90 15.73
C ILE A 23 -11.94 15.24 15.15
N ASP A 24 -11.27 15.78 14.14
CA ASP A 24 -11.67 17.02 13.47
C ASP A 24 -13.09 16.90 12.85
N ARG A 25 -13.42 15.75 12.25
CA ARG A 25 -14.79 15.46 11.77
C ARG A 25 -15.82 15.36 12.89
N SER A 26 -15.44 14.85 14.07
CA SER A 26 -16.32 14.77 15.26
C SER A 26 -16.48 16.10 16.00
N LEU A 27 -15.55 17.05 15.81
CA LEU A 27 -15.63 18.41 16.33
C LEU A 27 -16.42 19.35 15.40
N LEU A 28 -16.58 19.00 14.13
CA LEU A 28 -17.39 19.77 13.19
C LEU A 28 -18.87 19.71 13.61
N PRO A 29 -19.56 20.86 13.79
CA PRO A 29 -20.99 20.86 14.12
C PRO A 29 -21.83 20.21 13.02
N LEU A 30 -22.42 19.05 13.33
CA LEU A 30 -23.41 18.41 12.46
C LEU A 30 -24.78 19.03 12.69
N TYR A 31 -25.40 19.51 11.61
CA TYR A 31 -26.73 20.11 11.65
C TYR A 31 -27.76 19.13 12.23
N GLY A 32 -28.42 19.51 13.32
CA GLY A 32 -29.47 18.71 13.98
C GLY A 32 -28.99 17.72 15.06
N LEU A 33 -27.71 17.68 15.42
CA LEU A 33 -27.22 16.84 16.52
C LEU A 33 -26.75 17.67 17.73
N SER A 34 -27.03 17.17 18.93
CA SER A 34 -26.48 17.74 20.18
C SER A 34 -24.96 17.60 20.18
N PRO A 35 -24.19 18.65 20.50
CA PRO A 35 -22.74 18.58 20.46
C PRO A 35 -22.24 17.56 21.50
N PRO A 36 -21.26 16.70 21.15
CA PRO A 36 -20.56 15.88 22.14
C PRO A 36 -19.84 16.78 23.18
N PRO A 37 -19.47 16.28 24.37
CA PRO A 37 -18.76 17.06 25.39
C PRO A 37 -17.42 17.60 24.85
N GLN A 38 -17.45 18.85 24.38
CA GLN A 38 -16.44 19.44 23.50
C GLN A 38 -15.04 19.42 24.14
N ASP A 39 -14.95 19.77 25.43
CA ASP A 39 -13.69 19.84 26.18
C ASP A 39 -12.88 18.54 26.10
N SER A 40 -13.56 17.39 26.17
CA SER A 40 -12.91 16.07 26.12
C SER A 40 -12.35 15.74 24.74
N LEU A 41 -12.97 16.23 23.66
CA LEU A 41 -12.51 16.04 22.28
C LEU A 41 -11.42 17.06 21.93
N HIS A 42 -11.53 18.31 22.39
CA HIS A 42 -10.48 19.31 22.26
C HIS A 42 -9.20 18.88 22.99
N HIS A 43 -9.29 18.36 24.22
CA HIS A 43 -8.14 17.81 24.93
C HIS A 43 -7.46 16.65 24.17
N LYS A 44 -8.26 15.70 23.65
CA LYS A 44 -7.75 14.60 22.80
C LYS A 44 -7.10 15.11 21.51
N ARG A 45 -7.65 16.16 20.89
CA ARG A 45 -7.07 16.81 19.70
C ARG A 45 -5.70 17.40 20.00
N CYS A 46 -5.56 18.16 21.09
CA CYS A 46 -4.28 18.73 21.51
C CYS A 46 -3.24 17.63 21.75
N LEU A 47 -3.61 16.54 22.44
CA LEU A 47 -2.70 15.41 22.65
C LEU A 47 -2.25 14.75 21.32
N LEU A 48 -3.13 14.60 20.33
CA LEU A 48 -2.76 14.07 19.02
C LEU A 48 -1.87 15.03 18.22
N LEU A 49 -1.99 16.35 18.40
CA LEU A 49 -1.10 17.32 17.78
C LEU A 49 0.31 17.20 18.37
N CYS A 50 0.47 17.14 19.69
CA CYS A 50 1.76 16.89 20.32
C CYS A 50 2.38 15.55 19.87
N GLN A 51 1.60 14.47 19.82
CA GLN A 51 2.07 13.18 19.28
C GLN A 51 2.49 13.26 17.79
N THR A 52 1.94 14.21 17.04
CA THR A 52 2.31 14.44 15.64
C THR A 52 3.63 15.20 15.56
N GLU A 53 3.87 16.17 16.44
CA GLU A 53 5.15 16.88 16.61
C GLU A 53 6.26 15.89 17.02
N ASP A 54 6.03 15.03 18.02
CA ASP A 54 6.95 13.95 18.41
C ASP A 54 7.29 13.02 17.22
N ALA A 55 6.29 12.67 16.41
CA ALA A 55 6.47 11.83 15.23
C ALA A 55 7.23 12.56 14.10
N TRP A 56 7.14 13.89 14.00
CA TRP A 56 7.98 14.68 13.08
C TRP A 56 9.45 14.70 13.54
N GLU A 57 9.73 14.78 14.85
CA GLU A 57 11.10 14.67 15.36
C GLU A 57 11.71 13.29 15.07
N LEU A 58 10.94 12.21 15.32
CA LEU A 58 11.35 10.85 14.95
C LEU A 58 11.62 10.69 13.44
N LYS A 59 10.85 11.37 12.59
CA LYS A 59 11.12 11.44 11.15
C LYS A 59 12.41 12.20 10.85
N GLU A 60 12.63 13.36 11.43
CA GLU A 60 13.86 14.15 11.19
C GLU A 60 15.11 13.39 11.64
N ASN A 61 15.03 12.69 12.78
CA ASN A 61 16.08 11.81 13.28
C ASN A 61 16.31 10.59 12.37
N LEU A 62 15.26 10.07 11.71
CA LEU A 62 15.42 9.07 10.65
C LEU A 62 16.08 9.66 9.39
N ASP A 63 15.72 10.87 8.96
CA ASP A 63 16.31 11.54 7.80
C ASP A 63 17.80 11.89 8.04
N LYS A 64 18.18 12.25 9.28
CA LYS A 64 19.58 12.35 9.73
C LYS A 64 20.30 11.00 9.57
N ARG A 65 19.72 9.90 10.05
CA ARG A 65 20.26 8.54 9.90
C ARG A 65 20.37 8.11 8.43
N GLN A 66 19.42 8.49 7.57
CA GLN A 66 19.46 8.22 6.13
C GLN A 66 20.72 8.81 5.48
N ARG A 67 21.07 10.05 5.81
CA ARG A 67 22.27 10.72 5.31
C ARG A 67 23.55 10.01 5.75
N VAL A 68 23.63 9.56 7.01
CA VAL A 68 24.77 8.78 7.53
C VAL A 68 24.90 7.44 6.81
N VAL A 69 23.80 6.70 6.64
CA VAL A 69 23.81 5.42 5.90
C VAL A 69 24.23 5.63 4.45
N HIS A 70 23.73 6.68 3.78
CA HIS A 70 24.15 7.01 2.41
C HIS A 70 25.65 7.31 2.32
N ALA A 71 26.21 8.10 3.25
CA ALA A 71 27.64 8.42 3.26
C ALA A 71 28.51 7.16 3.43
N ILE A 72 28.13 6.24 4.30
CA ILE A 72 28.81 4.94 4.46
C ILE A 72 28.72 4.13 3.16
N LEU A 73 27.53 4.01 2.57
CA LEU A 73 27.33 3.23 1.34
C LEU A 73 28.10 3.81 0.14
N SER A 74 28.25 5.13 0.03
CA SER A 74 29.05 5.75 -1.04
C SER A 74 30.55 5.41 -0.99
N GLY A 75 31.06 4.92 0.15
CA GLY A 75 32.43 4.42 0.26
C GLY A 75 32.59 2.93 -0.11
N HIS A 76 31.50 2.22 -0.39
CA HIS A 76 31.49 0.76 -0.57
C HIS A 76 30.72 0.26 -1.80
N LEU A 77 29.87 1.08 -2.40
CA LEU A 77 29.05 0.73 -3.57
C LEU A 77 29.51 1.47 -4.82
N THR A 78 29.24 0.86 -5.98
CA THR A 78 29.37 1.55 -7.28
C THR A 78 28.21 2.51 -7.50
N GLU A 79 28.39 3.52 -8.36
CA GLU A 79 27.35 4.54 -8.61
C GLU A 79 25.98 3.95 -9.03
N PRO A 80 25.88 2.92 -9.91
CA PRO A 80 24.60 2.28 -10.21
C PRO A 80 23.92 1.68 -8.97
N GLN A 81 24.68 0.99 -8.11
CA GLN A 81 24.16 0.40 -6.88
C GLN A 81 23.72 1.47 -5.86
N LEU A 82 24.42 2.61 -5.82
CA LEU A 82 24.05 3.75 -5.00
C LEU A 82 22.80 4.47 -5.53
N GLN A 83 22.62 4.51 -6.86
CA GLN A 83 21.40 5.00 -7.51
C GLN A 83 20.20 4.09 -7.21
N ASP A 84 20.36 2.77 -7.31
CA ASP A 84 19.33 1.78 -6.95
C ASP A 84 18.92 1.93 -5.48
N TYR A 85 19.89 2.07 -4.57
CA TYR A 85 19.63 2.32 -3.16
C TYR A 85 18.84 3.63 -2.93
N ARG A 86 19.25 4.74 -3.58
CA ARG A 86 18.53 6.02 -3.51
C ARG A 86 17.09 5.87 -4.00
N GLN A 87 16.87 5.18 -5.12
CA GLN A 87 15.55 4.97 -5.70
C GLN A 87 14.66 4.07 -4.82
N PHE A 88 15.22 3.02 -4.23
CA PHE A 88 14.51 2.15 -3.29
C PHE A 88 14.04 2.94 -2.06
N VAL A 89 14.93 3.72 -1.43
CA VAL A 89 14.60 4.50 -0.22
C VAL A 89 13.61 5.62 -0.51
N SER A 90 13.72 6.33 -1.64
CA SER A 90 12.80 7.40 -2.02
C SER A 90 11.40 6.88 -2.39
N THR A 91 11.32 5.72 -3.04
CA THR A 91 10.03 5.17 -3.53
C THR A 91 9.28 4.39 -2.45
N LYS A 92 9.98 3.74 -1.49
CA LYS A 92 9.33 2.91 -0.46
C LYS A 92 8.20 3.63 0.30
N PRO A 93 8.32 4.89 0.76
CA PRO A 93 7.22 5.62 1.40
C PRO A 93 5.98 5.77 0.50
N SER A 94 6.15 6.06 -0.79
CA SER A 94 5.05 6.16 -1.75
C SER A 94 4.28 4.84 -1.87
N PHE A 95 4.99 3.71 -1.94
CA PHE A 95 4.35 2.39 -1.95
C PHE A 95 3.64 2.05 -0.65
N LEU A 96 4.21 2.40 0.52
CA LEU A 96 3.56 2.19 1.82
C LEU A 96 2.26 3.00 1.95
N ILE A 97 2.27 4.27 1.54
CA ILE A 97 1.09 5.15 1.55
C ILE A 97 0.02 4.59 0.60
N ARG A 98 0.40 4.18 -0.62
CA ARG A 98 -0.52 3.56 -1.59
C ARG A 98 -1.11 2.25 -1.10
N ARG A 99 -0.28 1.35 -0.54
CA ARG A 99 -0.72 0.09 0.08
C ARG A 99 -1.77 0.38 1.16
N ARG A 100 -1.45 1.31 2.08
CA ARG A 100 -2.36 1.68 3.16
C ARG A 100 -3.68 2.27 2.67
N HIS A 101 -3.64 3.10 1.64
CA HIS A 101 -4.84 3.64 1.02
C HIS A 101 -5.74 2.55 0.42
N LEU A 102 -5.15 1.57 -0.27
CA LEU A 102 -5.88 0.42 -0.81
C LEU A 102 -6.47 -0.46 0.30
N GLU A 103 -5.71 -0.75 1.36
CA GLU A 103 -6.20 -1.45 2.57
C GLU A 103 -7.42 -0.73 3.18
N ASP A 104 -7.35 0.60 3.35
CA ASP A 104 -8.45 1.38 3.91
C ASP A 104 -9.67 1.50 2.98
N LEU A 105 -9.49 1.41 1.65
CA LEU A 105 -10.60 1.34 0.67
C LEU A 105 -11.28 -0.04 0.67
N ILE A 106 -10.50 -1.12 0.69
CA ILE A 106 -11.02 -2.50 0.76
C ILE A 106 -11.87 -2.66 2.02
N ARG A 107 -11.33 -2.29 3.19
CA ARG A 107 -12.04 -2.32 4.47
C ARG A 107 -13.33 -1.49 4.45
N GLN A 108 -13.33 -0.31 3.82
CA GLN A 108 -14.54 0.50 3.67
C GLN A 108 -15.61 -0.20 2.81
N GLY A 109 -15.21 -0.87 1.73
CA GLY A 109 -16.10 -1.69 0.91
C GLY A 109 -16.69 -2.88 1.69
N GLU A 110 -15.86 -3.60 2.46
CA GLU A 110 -16.29 -4.69 3.33
C GLU A 110 -17.29 -4.23 4.40
N GLU A 111 -17.01 -3.09 5.07
CA GLU A 111 -17.92 -2.46 6.03
C GLU A 111 -19.25 -2.03 5.38
N GLN A 112 -19.24 -1.54 4.14
CA GLN A 112 -20.44 -1.18 3.39
C GLN A 112 -21.27 -2.40 3.00
N LEU A 113 -20.63 -3.44 2.43
CA LEU A 113 -21.30 -4.69 2.05
C LEU A 113 -21.93 -5.39 3.25
N THR A 114 -21.25 -5.39 4.40
CA THR A 114 -21.79 -5.95 5.65
C THR A 114 -23.06 -5.23 6.08
N ARG A 115 -23.06 -3.90 6.15
CA ARG A 115 -24.24 -3.10 6.52
C ARG A 115 -25.40 -3.29 5.54
N LEU A 116 -25.11 -3.41 4.24
CA LEU A 116 -26.13 -3.70 3.24
C LEU A 116 -26.76 -5.08 3.47
N ALA A 117 -25.95 -6.13 3.67
CA ALA A 117 -26.42 -7.48 3.96
C ALA A 117 -27.25 -7.56 5.27
N GLU A 118 -26.88 -6.79 6.29
CA GLU A 118 -27.65 -6.67 7.54
C GLU A 118 -29.00 -5.95 7.35
N SER A 119 -29.07 -5.00 6.41
CA SER A 119 -30.29 -4.25 6.10
C SER A 119 -31.30 -5.00 5.21
N LEU A 120 -30.88 -6.09 4.56
CA LEU A 120 -31.76 -6.87 3.69
C LEU A 120 -32.78 -7.70 4.50
N PRO A 121 -34.07 -7.73 4.09
CA PRO A 121 -35.05 -8.64 4.68
C PRO A 121 -34.61 -10.10 4.53
N ALA A 122 -34.74 -10.89 5.61
CA ALA A 122 -34.26 -12.29 5.66
C ALA A 122 -34.77 -13.17 4.50
N LYS A 123 -35.98 -12.90 3.98
CA LYS A 123 -36.58 -13.62 2.85
C LYS A 123 -35.83 -13.50 1.51
N LEU A 124 -34.95 -12.51 1.33
CA LEU A 124 -34.09 -12.41 0.14
C LEU A 124 -32.80 -13.22 0.32
N VAL A 125 -32.19 -13.17 1.51
CA VAL A 125 -30.91 -13.84 1.80
C VAL A 125 -30.98 -15.36 1.54
N GLU A 126 -32.10 -16.00 1.89
CA GLU A 126 -32.34 -17.44 1.66
C GLU A 126 -32.52 -17.79 0.17
N ALA A 127 -33.09 -16.88 -0.63
CA ALA A 127 -33.33 -17.10 -2.06
C ALA A 127 -32.07 -16.89 -2.94
N HIS A 128 -30.93 -16.48 -2.36
CA HIS A 128 -29.72 -16.09 -3.10
C HIS A 128 -28.48 -16.93 -2.72
N GLY A 129 -28.62 -17.88 -1.78
CA GLY A 129 -27.50 -18.70 -1.32
C GLY A 129 -26.42 -17.92 -0.55
N TRP A 130 -26.71 -16.70 -0.09
CA TRP A 130 -25.79 -15.89 0.71
C TRP A 130 -25.76 -16.41 2.14
N SER A 131 -24.86 -17.37 2.40
CA SER A 131 -24.61 -17.85 3.75
C SER A 131 -24.17 -16.71 4.67
N ARG A 132 -24.86 -16.56 5.80
CA ARG A 132 -24.59 -15.53 6.82
C ARG A 132 -23.23 -15.73 7.53
N SER A 133 -22.54 -16.83 7.25
CA SER A 133 -21.22 -17.19 7.79
C SER A 133 -20.15 -17.08 6.70
N TYR A 134 -19.35 -16.01 6.75
CA TYR A 134 -18.14 -15.76 5.95
C TYR A 134 -18.33 -15.74 4.41
N PRO A 135 -18.78 -14.63 3.82
CA PRO A 135 -18.92 -14.51 2.37
C PRO A 135 -17.60 -14.43 1.57
N PHE A 136 -16.44 -14.23 2.23
CA PHE A 136 -15.16 -13.99 1.53
C PHE A 136 -13.96 -14.74 2.14
N LEU A 137 -13.97 -16.07 2.02
CA LEU A 137 -12.72 -16.77 1.68
C LEU A 137 -12.63 -16.78 0.15
N LEU A 138 -11.57 -16.18 -0.39
CA LEU A 138 -11.35 -16.04 -1.83
C LEU A 138 -11.40 -17.43 -2.50
N PRO A 139 -12.25 -17.66 -3.53
CA PRO A 139 -12.19 -18.89 -4.29
C PRO A 139 -10.81 -19.06 -4.91
N THR A 140 -10.18 -20.22 -4.67
CA THR A 140 -8.94 -20.59 -5.39
C THR A 140 -9.19 -20.52 -6.89
N PRO A 141 -8.26 -19.99 -7.70
CA PRO A 141 -8.49 -19.78 -9.12
C PRO A 141 -8.75 -21.10 -9.84
N VAL A 142 -10.00 -21.32 -10.23
CA VAL A 142 -10.40 -22.44 -11.08
C VAL A 142 -9.76 -22.23 -12.47
N PRO A 143 -9.11 -23.24 -13.08
CA PRO A 143 -8.60 -23.10 -14.43
C PRO A 143 -9.78 -22.90 -15.40
N CYS A 144 -9.82 -21.76 -16.09
CA CYS A 144 -10.81 -21.53 -17.14
C CYS A 144 -10.54 -22.49 -18.32
N SER A 145 -11.32 -23.57 -18.42
CA SER A 145 -11.41 -24.37 -19.65
C SER A 145 -11.96 -23.50 -20.77
N SER A 146 -11.11 -23.14 -21.72
CA SER A 146 -11.49 -22.38 -22.91
C SER A 146 -12.35 -23.24 -23.85
N PRO A 147 -13.39 -22.68 -24.51
CA PRO A 147 -14.25 -23.41 -25.42
C PRO A 147 -13.69 -23.54 -26.86
N PHE A 148 -12.40 -23.25 -27.07
CA PHE A 148 -11.78 -23.28 -28.40
C PHE A 148 -11.17 -24.66 -28.69
N PRO A 149 -11.46 -25.28 -29.85
CA PRO A 149 -10.89 -26.58 -30.19
C PRO A 149 -9.39 -26.46 -30.49
N PRO A 150 -8.57 -27.44 -30.06
CA PRO A 150 -7.14 -27.44 -30.37
C PRO A 150 -6.93 -27.78 -31.85
N LEU A 151 -6.34 -26.85 -32.60
CA LEU A 151 -5.83 -27.16 -33.94
C LEU A 151 -4.57 -28.04 -33.82
N LEU A 152 -4.50 -29.04 -34.70
CA LEU A 152 -3.55 -30.15 -34.63
C LEU A 152 -2.09 -29.73 -34.80
N GLN A 153 -1.23 -30.53 -34.17
CA GLN A 153 0.22 -30.38 -34.03
C GLN A 153 1.00 -31.21 -35.06
N GLN A 154 2.08 -30.66 -35.64
CA GLN A 154 3.30 -31.29 -36.24
C GLN A 154 4.01 -30.21 -37.11
N SER A 155 5.34 -30.11 -37.32
CA SER A 155 6.53 -30.98 -37.15
C SER A 155 7.78 -30.05 -36.97
N VAL A 156 8.75 -30.21 -36.05
CA VAL A 156 10.06 -30.92 -36.19
C VAL A 156 10.79 -30.65 -37.53
N MET A 157 12.08 -30.25 -37.67
CA MET A 157 13.30 -29.90 -36.87
C MET A 157 14.38 -29.35 -37.87
N PRO A 158 15.66 -28.96 -37.56
CA PRO A 158 16.37 -28.44 -36.37
C PRO A 158 17.17 -27.08 -36.65
N GLY A 159 18.11 -26.66 -35.78
CA GLY A 159 18.93 -25.40 -35.87
C GLY A 159 20.09 -25.39 -36.90
N PRO A 160 21.01 -24.37 -36.90
CA PRO A 160 21.84 -24.00 -35.73
C PRO A 160 22.11 -22.47 -35.53
N VAL A 161 23.12 -22.14 -34.71
CA VAL A 161 23.35 -20.84 -34.01
C VAL A 161 24.43 -19.94 -34.71
N PRO A 162 24.94 -18.81 -34.14
CA PRO A 162 25.05 -17.53 -34.86
C PRO A 162 26.45 -17.23 -35.44
N SER A 163 26.59 -16.11 -36.15
CA SER A 163 27.90 -15.53 -36.46
C SER A 163 27.94 -14.01 -36.26
N VAL A 164 28.85 -13.57 -35.40
CA VAL A 164 29.22 -12.17 -35.16
C VAL A 164 30.07 -11.67 -36.32
N ARG A 165 29.93 -10.40 -36.70
CA ARG A 165 31.01 -9.69 -37.39
C ARG A 165 31.17 -8.26 -36.88
N SER A 166 32.27 -8.04 -36.18
CA SER A 166 32.84 -6.71 -35.93
C SER A 166 33.32 -6.09 -37.24
N THR A 167 33.23 -4.77 -37.37
CA THR A 167 33.93 -4.00 -38.41
C THR A 167 34.82 -2.94 -37.75
N THR A 168 36.11 -3.05 -38.03
CA THR A 168 37.16 -2.16 -37.49
C THR A 168 37.45 -1.00 -38.44
N VAL A 169 37.89 0.10 -37.86
CA VAL A 169 38.44 1.33 -38.45
C VAL A 169 39.44 1.09 -39.60
N THR A 170 39.40 1.96 -40.62
CA THR A 170 40.57 2.25 -41.48
C THR A 170 40.73 3.77 -41.66
N SER A 171 41.97 4.24 -41.58
CA SER A 171 42.41 5.63 -41.75
C SER A 171 42.71 5.97 -43.21
N LEU A 172 42.59 7.26 -43.57
CA LEU A 172 43.62 8.06 -44.27
C LEU A 172 43.24 9.56 -44.16
#